data_AF-A0A815TA99-F1
#
_entry.id   AF-A0A815TA99-F1
#
_cell.length_a   1.000
_cell.length_b   1.000
_cell.length_c   1.000
_cell.angle_alpha   90.00
_cell.angle_beta   90.00
_cell.angle_gamma   90.00
#
_symmetry.space_group_name_H-M   'P 1'
#
loop_
_entity.id
_entity.type
_entity.pdbx_description
1 polymer ?
#
loop_
_entity_poly.entity_id
_entity_poly.type
_entity_poly.pdbx_seq_one_letter_code
_entity_poly.pdbx_strand_id
1 'polypeptide(L)'
;MTSASRSTRISTGRTKPQFSIELWNVYDGLISNCSHSNNSVEGWNNAFVQRFSTAHSTSLKLTEKIPVKKSKFEIDIARIRQCHESKSNKTTYREVDGQITRLVTDYGNVDLSEYLKNIAANVSI
;
A
#
# COMPACT_ATOMS: atom_id res chain seq x y z
N MET A 1 7.03 12.95 -50.32
CA MET A 1 6.14 13.58 -49.31
C MET A 1 6.10 12.67 -48.09
N THR A 2 6.64 13.21 -46.99
CA THR A 2 6.43 12.86 -45.57
C THR A 2 6.79 11.44 -45.09
N SER A 3 8.05 11.29 -44.66
CA SER A 3 8.46 10.20 -43.76
C SER A 3 7.83 10.41 -42.38
N ALA A 4 7.23 9.35 -41.82
CA ALA A 4 6.80 9.35 -40.44
C ALA A 4 8.03 9.17 -39.53
N SER A 5 8.51 10.26 -38.94
CA SER A 5 9.52 10.21 -37.88
C SER A 5 8.96 9.43 -36.70
N ARG A 6 9.56 8.25 -36.46
CA ARG A 6 9.31 7.42 -35.28
C ARG A 6 9.83 8.19 -34.06
N SER A 7 8.90 8.75 -33.28
CA SER A 7 9.21 9.47 -32.03
C SER A 7 9.89 8.52 -31.05
N THR A 8 11.22 8.60 -30.99
CA THR A 8 12.02 8.01 -29.93
C THR A 8 11.68 8.76 -28.64
N ARG A 9 11.15 8.05 -27.63
CA ARG A 9 10.99 8.59 -26.27
C ARG A 9 12.37 9.00 -25.76
N ILE A 10 12.73 10.26 -25.97
CA ILE A 10 13.81 10.90 -25.23
C ILE A 10 13.33 10.91 -23.78
N SER A 11 14.08 10.25 -22.91
CA SER A 11 13.88 10.27 -21.46
C SER A 11 14.09 11.69 -20.96
N THR A 12 13.05 12.52 -21.07
CA THR A 12 12.97 13.81 -20.38
C THR A 12 13.14 13.52 -18.89
N GLY A 13 14.06 14.24 -18.23
CA GLY A 13 14.40 14.01 -16.82
C GLY A 13 13.18 13.93 -15.90
N ARG A 14 13.36 13.32 -14.72
CA ARG A 14 12.31 13.04 -13.72
C ARG A 14 11.24 14.15 -13.70
N THR A 15 10.08 13.85 -14.27
CA THR A 15 8.90 14.74 -14.22
C THR A 15 8.54 15.00 -12.77
N LYS A 16 8.10 16.23 -12.46
CA LYS A 16 7.60 16.55 -11.12
C LYS A 16 6.48 15.56 -10.76
N PRO A 17 6.50 14.98 -9.54
CA PRO A 17 5.48 14.04 -9.13
C PRO A 17 4.11 14.71 -9.17
N GLN A 18 3.09 13.96 -9.61
CA GLN A 18 1.71 14.46 -9.68
C GLN A 18 1.14 14.76 -8.29
N PHE A 19 1.73 14.18 -7.26
CA PHE A 19 1.27 14.27 -5.88
C PHE A 19 2.40 14.73 -4.96
N SER A 20 2.03 15.44 -3.91
CA SER A 20 2.95 15.85 -2.85
C SER A 20 3.59 14.62 -2.18
N ILE A 21 4.83 14.76 -1.72
CA ILE A 21 5.52 13.73 -0.95
C ILE A 21 4.74 13.35 0.31
N GLU A 22 4.06 14.31 0.93
CA GLU A 22 3.22 14.09 2.12
C GLU A 22 2.12 13.05 1.89
N LEU A 23 1.64 12.90 0.65
CA LEU A 23 0.59 11.95 0.33
C LEU A 23 1.12 10.52 0.11
N TRP A 24 2.41 10.36 -0.22
CA TRP A 24 3.03 9.08 -0.60
C TRP A 24 4.15 8.66 0.36
N ASN A 25 4.45 9.49 1.36
CA ASN A 25 5.43 9.19 2.39
C ASN A 25 4.87 8.11 3.33
N VAL A 26 5.66 7.07 3.57
CA VAL A 26 5.29 5.95 4.43
C VAL A 26 5.89 6.11 5.84
N TYR A 27 6.75 7.12 6.05
CA TYR A 27 7.44 7.39 7.31
C TYR A 27 6.48 7.47 8.52
N ASP A 28 5.43 8.28 8.43
CA ASP A 28 4.49 8.46 9.54
C ASP A 28 3.73 7.17 9.87
N GLY A 29 3.42 6.38 8.84
CA GLY A 29 2.80 5.07 8.97
C GLY A 29 3.71 4.07 9.68
N LEU A 30 4.99 4.04 9.31
CA LEU A 30 6.01 3.17 9.91
C LEU A 30 6.21 3.49 11.40
N ILE A 31 6.34 4.77 11.77
CA ILE A 31 6.49 5.18 13.17
C ILE A 31 5.23 4.86 13.99
N SER A 32 4.06 4.98 13.37
CA SER A 32 2.77 4.65 14.00
C SER A 32 2.48 3.14 14.00
N ASN A 33 3.43 2.29 13.61
CA ASN A 33 3.28 0.84 13.50
C ASN A 33 2.05 0.42 12.66
N CYS A 34 1.73 1.23 11.65
CA CYS A 34 0.68 0.99 10.68
C CYS A 34 1.27 0.23 9.48
N SER A 35 0.46 -0.59 8.80
CA SER A 35 0.96 -1.38 7.69
C SER A 35 1.51 -0.50 6.56
N HIS A 36 2.74 -0.77 6.14
CA HIS A 36 3.49 -0.07 5.09
C HIS A 36 2.77 0.06 3.73
N SER A 37 1.80 -0.81 3.46
CA SER A 37 1.04 -0.81 2.21
C SER A 37 -0.44 -0.54 2.47
N ASN A 38 -1.07 0.18 1.55
CA ASN A 38 -2.52 0.28 1.43
C ASN A 38 -3.17 -1.07 1.03
N ASN A 39 -2.45 -2.21 1.11
CA ASN A 39 -2.86 -3.51 0.57
C ASN A 39 -4.21 -3.98 1.14
N SER A 40 -4.59 -3.49 2.32
CA SER A 40 -5.94 -3.69 2.85
C SER A 40 -7.01 -2.95 2.05
N VAL A 41 -6.77 -1.69 1.64
CA VAL A 41 -7.65 -0.86 0.81
C VAL A 41 -7.61 -1.30 -0.65
N GLU A 42 -6.44 -1.62 -1.20
CA GLU A 42 -6.31 -2.18 -2.55
C GLU A 42 -6.91 -3.57 -2.62
N GLY A 43 -6.66 -4.43 -1.63
CA GLY A 43 -7.30 -5.72 -1.48
C GLY A 43 -8.81 -5.59 -1.29
N TRP A 44 -9.27 -4.54 -0.62
CA TRP A 44 -10.69 -4.21 -0.54
C TRP A 44 -11.27 -3.83 -1.90
N ASN A 45 -10.62 -2.91 -2.62
CA ASN A 45 -11.02 -2.47 -3.95
C ASN A 45 -11.00 -3.63 -4.95
N ASN A 46 -9.97 -4.47 -4.94
CA ASN A 46 -9.86 -5.63 -5.80
C ASN A 46 -10.95 -6.67 -5.48
N ALA A 47 -11.17 -6.99 -4.21
CA ALA A 47 -12.25 -7.90 -3.80
C ALA A 47 -13.65 -7.30 -4.06
N PHE A 48 -13.78 -5.98 -4.05
CA PHE A 48 -14.99 -5.26 -4.43
C PHE A 48 -15.19 -5.42 -5.94
N VAL A 49 -14.24 -4.99 -6.76
CA VAL A 49 -14.26 -5.11 -8.22
C VAL A 49 -14.52 -6.55 -8.66
N GLN A 50 -13.84 -7.56 -8.09
CA GLN A 50 -14.09 -8.96 -8.42
C GLN A 50 -15.53 -9.42 -8.12
N ARG A 51 -16.15 -8.91 -7.05
CA ARG A 51 -17.56 -9.20 -6.73
C ARG A 51 -18.53 -8.48 -7.67
N PHE A 52 -18.12 -7.38 -8.29
CA PHE A 52 -18.93 -6.57 -9.21
C PHE A 52 -18.60 -6.79 -10.69
N SER A 53 -17.52 -7.47 -11.01
CA SER A 53 -17.00 -7.74 -12.36
C SER A 53 -17.82 -8.78 -13.13
N THR A 54 -19.14 -8.67 -13.08
CA THR A 54 -20.03 -9.21 -14.10
C THR A 54 -20.24 -8.14 -15.15
N ALA A 55 -20.11 -8.48 -16.44
CA ALA A 55 -20.20 -7.56 -17.58
C ALA A 55 -21.38 -6.57 -17.53
N HIS A 56 -22.47 -6.92 -16.82
CA HIS A 56 -23.58 -6.03 -16.48
C HIS A 56 -24.04 -6.25 -15.03
N SER A 57 -23.51 -5.47 -14.08
CA SER A 57 -24.07 -5.44 -12.72
C SER A 57 -25.30 -4.51 -12.68
N THR A 58 -26.49 -5.08 -12.55
CA THR A 58 -27.71 -4.31 -12.28
C THR A 58 -27.59 -3.61 -10.92
N SER A 59 -28.10 -2.39 -10.77
CA SER A 59 -28.15 -1.64 -9.50
C SER A 59 -28.70 -2.47 -8.32
N LEU A 60 -29.60 -3.41 -8.59
CA LEU A 60 -30.11 -4.37 -7.60
C LEU A 60 -29.02 -5.26 -6.98
N LYS A 61 -28.08 -5.76 -7.81
CA LYS A 61 -26.93 -6.54 -7.33
C LYS A 61 -26.01 -5.70 -6.45
N LEU A 62 -25.94 -4.38 -6.70
CA LEU A 62 -25.18 -3.46 -5.85
C LEU A 62 -25.81 -3.35 -4.46
N THR A 63 -27.13 -3.14 -4.39
CA THR A 63 -27.88 -3.04 -3.14
C THR A 63 -27.78 -4.32 -2.29
N GLU A 64 -27.70 -5.49 -2.91
CA GLU A 64 -27.52 -6.76 -2.19
C GLU A 64 -26.11 -6.97 -1.63
N LYS A 65 -25.07 -6.51 -2.34
CA LYS A 65 -23.67 -6.82 -1.99
C LYS A 65 -23.07 -5.82 -0.98
N ILE A 66 -23.56 -4.58 -0.94
CA ILE A 66 -23.10 -3.55 0.01
C ILE A 66 -23.31 -3.98 1.47
N PRO A 67 -24.51 -4.42 1.91
CA PRO A 67 -24.76 -4.81 3.30
C PRO A 67 -23.87 -5.97 3.76
N VAL A 68 -23.63 -6.96 2.89
CA VAL A 68 -22.76 -8.11 3.17
C VAL A 68 -21.32 -7.65 3.44
N LYS A 69 -20.82 -6.69 2.67
CA LYS A 69 -19.48 -6.13 2.89
C LYS A 69 -19.44 -5.30 4.17
N LYS A 70 -20.46 -4.47 4.43
CA LYS A 70 -20.59 -3.66 5.65
C LYS A 70 -20.61 -4.52 6.92
N SER A 71 -21.42 -5.59 6.93
CA SER A 71 -21.51 -6.52 8.05
C SER A 71 -20.15 -7.14 8.40
N LYS A 72 -19.34 -7.48 7.40
CA LYS A 72 -17.97 -7.98 7.62
C LYS A 72 -17.09 -6.95 8.36
N PHE A 73 -17.19 -5.66 7.99
CA PHE A 73 -16.47 -4.59 8.69
C PHE A 73 -16.97 -4.38 10.11
N GLU A 74 -18.28 -4.44 10.34
CA GLU A 74 -18.82 -4.29 11.69
C GLU A 74 -18.32 -5.38 12.63
N ILE A 75 -18.19 -6.61 12.12
CA ILE A 75 -17.56 -7.72 12.85
C ILE A 75 -16.08 -7.45 13.12
N ASP A 76 -15.32 -7.00 12.11
CA ASP A 76 -13.89 -6.69 12.27
C ASP A 76 -13.68 -5.52 13.27
N ILE A 77 -14.52 -4.48 13.24
CA ILE A 77 -14.52 -3.36 14.19
C ILE A 77 -14.86 -3.85 15.60
N ALA A 78 -15.90 -4.68 15.74
CA ALA A 78 -16.29 -5.26 17.02
C ALA A 78 -15.14 -6.10 17.62
N ARG A 79 -14.45 -6.88 16.78
CA ARG A 79 -13.26 -7.65 17.17
C ARG A 79 -12.14 -6.75 17.69
N ILE A 80 -11.83 -5.66 16.96
CA ILE A 80 -10.82 -4.68 17.39
C ILE A 80 -11.21 -4.05 18.73
N ARG A 81 -12.48 -3.67 18.91
CA ARG A 81 -12.99 -3.11 20.18
C ARG A 81 -12.89 -4.09 21.35
N GLN A 82 -13.01 -5.39 21.09
CA GLN A 82 -12.85 -6.45 22.07
C GLN A 82 -11.38 -6.79 22.37
N CYS A 83 -10.42 -6.01 21.86
CA CYS A 83 -8.98 -6.25 22.01
C CYS A 83 -8.54 -7.62 21.48
N HIS A 84 -9.27 -8.20 20.53
CA HIS A 84 -8.81 -9.39 19.83
C HIS A 84 -7.73 -9.01 18.82
N GLU A 85 -6.68 -9.83 18.74
CA GLU A 85 -5.64 -9.65 17.73
C GLU A 85 -6.24 -9.70 16.31
N SER A 86 -5.93 -8.69 15.52
CA SER A 86 -6.28 -8.67 14.10
C SER A 86 -5.48 -9.75 13.36
N LYS A 87 -5.94 -10.18 12.18
CA LYS A 87 -5.20 -11.15 11.36
C LYS A 87 -3.81 -10.58 11.08
N SER A 88 -2.78 -11.18 11.69
CA SER A 88 -1.44 -10.65 11.57
C SER A 88 -0.95 -10.80 10.13
N ASN A 89 -0.20 -9.80 9.67
CA ASN A 89 0.55 -9.89 8.41
C ASN A 89 1.45 -11.12 8.44
N LYS A 90 1.77 -11.68 7.26
CA LYS A 90 2.74 -12.80 7.19
C LYS A 90 3.98 -12.45 7.98
N THR A 91 4.52 -13.41 8.73
CA THR A 91 5.67 -13.21 9.63
C THR A 91 6.82 -12.48 8.95
N THR A 92 7.16 -12.85 7.72
CA THR A 92 8.18 -12.19 6.90
C THR A 92 7.98 -10.68 6.78
N TYR A 93 6.75 -10.21 6.53
CA TYR A 93 6.48 -8.78 6.42
C TYR A 93 6.63 -8.07 7.76
N ARG A 94 6.24 -8.72 8.86
CA ARG A 94 6.39 -8.14 10.22
C ARG A 94 7.86 -8.00 10.60
N GLU A 95 8.68 -8.98 10.22
CA GLU A 95 10.11 -8.96 10.48
C GLU A 95 10.81 -7.84 9.69
N VAL A 96 10.49 -7.72 8.39
CA VAL A 96 11.01 -6.63 7.54
C VAL A 96 10.56 -5.27 8.07
N ASP A 97 9.29 -5.11 8.43
CA ASP A 97 8.76 -3.86 8.99
C ASP A 97 9.51 -3.47 10.26
N GLY A 98 9.70 -4.42 11.19
CA GLY A 98 10.48 -4.19 12.41
C GLY A 98 11.96 -3.85 12.15
N GLN A 99 12.58 -4.41 11.11
CA GLN A 99 13.95 -4.05 10.71
C GLN A 99 14.01 -2.62 10.17
N ILE A 100 13.07 -2.25 9.31
CA ILE A 100 12.98 -0.90 8.74
C ILE A 100 12.68 0.13 9.84
N THR A 101 11.77 -0.14 10.77
CA THR A 101 11.48 0.76 11.91
C THR A 101 12.74 1.05 12.72
N ARG A 102 13.56 0.02 12.99
CA ARG A 102 14.81 0.18 13.74
C ARG A 102 15.81 1.06 12.99
N LEU A 103 16.01 0.82 11.70
CA LEU A 103 16.90 1.60 10.85
C LEU A 103 16.47 3.07 10.79
N VAL A 104 15.17 3.32 10.62
CA VAL A 104 14.62 4.69 10.54
C VAL A 104 14.77 5.42 11.88
N THR A 105 14.56 4.72 13.00
CA THR A 105 14.76 5.31 14.35
C THR A 105 16.21 5.71 14.59
N ASP A 106 17.17 4.95 14.03
CA ASP A 106 18.61 5.16 14.22
C ASP A 106 19.26 6.06 13.15
N TYR A 107 18.46 6.67 12.26
CA TYR A 107 18.94 7.45 11.12
C TYR A 107 19.96 8.55 11.50
N GLY A 108 19.83 9.16 12.69
CA GLY A 108 20.72 10.23 13.14
C GLY A 108 22.12 9.78 13.55
N ASN A 109 22.35 8.49 13.75
CA ASN A 109 23.62 7.94 14.27
C ASN A 109 24.44 7.20 13.20
N VAL A 110 23.89 6.98 12.01
CA VAL A 110 24.49 6.15 10.95
C VAL A 110 24.91 7.02 9.77
N ASP A 111 26.03 6.67 9.12
CA ASP A 111 26.44 7.31 7.88
C ASP A 111 25.38 7.13 6.78
N LEU A 112 25.10 8.17 6.00
CA LEU A 112 24.04 8.15 4.98
C LEU A 112 24.25 7.01 3.96
N SER A 113 25.49 6.70 3.59
CA SER A 113 25.78 5.64 2.62
C SER A 113 25.47 4.26 3.18
N GLU A 114 25.73 4.05 4.47
CA GLU A 114 25.44 2.81 5.18
C GLU A 114 23.93 2.66 5.41
N TYR A 115 23.25 3.73 5.81
CA TYR A 115 21.80 3.76 5.93
C TYR A 115 21.11 3.36 4.62
N LEU A 116 21.50 3.96 3.49
CA LEU A 116 20.89 3.65 2.19
C LEU A 116 21.14 2.20 1.74
N LYS A 117 22.33 1.64 2.03
CA LYS A 117 22.63 0.22 1.76
C LYS A 117 21.76 -0.71 2.60
N ASN A 118 21.61 -0.39 3.89
CA ASN A 118 20.80 -1.19 4.82
C ASN A 118 19.31 -1.17 4.44
N ILE A 119 18.79 -0.01 4.00
CA ILE A 119 17.42 0.07 3.46
C ILE A 119 17.27 -0.73 2.16
N ALA A 120 18.22 -0.61 1.22
CA ALA A 120 18.15 -1.33 -0.06
C ALA A 120 18.15 -2.86 0.11
N ALA A 121 18.90 -3.38 1.10
CA ALA A 121 18.92 -4.81 1.41
C ALA A 121 17.54 -5.33 1.86
N ASN A 122 16.75 -4.51 2.56
CA ASN A 122 15.41 -4.89 3.03
C ASN A 122 14.32 -4.83 1.95
N VAL A 123 14.54 -4.06 0.88
CA VAL A 123 13.57 -3.91 -0.23
C VAL A 123 13.71 -5.03 -1.29
N SER A 124 14.83 -5.74 -1.30
CA SER A 124 15.11 -6.80 -2.29
C SER A 124 14.48 -8.17 -1.96
N ILE A 125 13.56 -8.21 -0.98
CA ILE A 125 12.90 -9.42 -0.45
C ILE A 125 11.55 -9.66 -1.14
#